data_AF-A0A3A0DVR7-F1
#
_entry.id   AF-A0A3A0DVR7-F1
#
_cell.length_a   1.000
_cell.length_b   1.000
_cell.length_c   1.000
_cell.angle_alpha   90.00
_cell.angle_beta   90.00
_cell.angle_gamma   90.00
#
_symmetry.space_group_name_H-M   'P 1'
#
loop_
_entity.id
_entity.type
_entity.pdbx_description
1 polymer ?
#
loop_
_entity_poly.entity_id
_entity_poly.type
_entity_poly.pdbx_seq_one_letter_code
_entity_poly.pdbx_strand_id
1 'polypeptide(L)'
;MAQQQLMLLVSAALVVAAALVTGMNRFTEQAESAEKDQILLTVVNLATRAQAWYHTPAVLGGGGRSFDDFSFEKIHFKPHDGLGTVTLTNRMPHSLRVTGAVHTDTDWSIVVEVYPDSFDVSH
;
A
#
# COMPACT_ATOMS: atom_id res chain seq x y z
N MET A 1 56.49 -8.72 12.17
CA MET A 1 55.59 -7.54 12.14
C MET A 1 54.76 -7.44 10.86
N ALA A 2 55.36 -7.44 9.66
CA ALA A 2 54.61 -7.33 8.39
C ALA A 2 53.53 -8.43 8.16
N GLN A 3 53.80 -9.67 8.58
CA GLN A 3 52.84 -10.79 8.45
C GLN A 3 51.61 -10.67 9.37
N GLN A 4 51.74 -10.07 10.54
CA GLN A 4 50.61 -9.85 11.46
C GLN A 4 49.74 -8.68 11.04
N GLN A 5 50.33 -7.64 10.44
CA GLN A 5 49.57 -6.53 9.89
C GLN A 5 48.75 -6.93 8.67
N LEU A 6 49.26 -7.84 7.83
CA LEU A 6 48.50 -8.39 6.71
C LEU A 6 47.27 -9.18 7.18
N MET A 7 47.37 -9.93 8.28
CA MET A 7 46.22 -10.68 8.84
C MET A 7 45.11 -9.72 9.33
N LEU A 8 45.49 -8.62 9.98
CA LEU A 8 44.54 -7.62 10.47
C LEU A 8 43.81 -6.92 9.31
N LEU A 9 44.53 -6.55 8.26
CA LEU A 9 43.94 -5.93 7.07
C LEU A 9 42.89 -6.83 6.42
N VAL A 10 43.19 -8.12 6.27
CA VAL A 10 42.27 -9.10 5.68
C VAL A 10 41.04 -9.29 6.55
N SER A 11 41.21 -9.37 7.87
CA SER A 11 40.07 -9.51 8.79
C SER A 11 39.14 -8.30 8.74
N ALA A 12 39.68 -7.09 8.69
CA ALA A 12 38.88 -5.87 8.55
C ALA A 12 38.11 -5.83 7.23
N ALA A 13 38.75 -6.23 6.11
CA ALA A 13 38.11 -6.28 4.81
C ALA A 13 36.95 -7.29 4.75
N LEU A 14 37.09 -8.46 5.39
CA LEU A 14 36.02 -9.47 5.47
C LEU A 14 34.78 -8.96 6.22
N VAL A 15 34.98 -8.23 7.32
CA VAL A 15 33.87 -7.66 8.10
C VAL A 15 33.13 -6.60 7.30
N VAL A 16 33.86 -5.71 6.60
CA VAL A 16 33.23 -4.68 5.74
C VAL A 16 32.45 -5.31 4.60
N ALA A 17 32.96 -6.38 3.98
CA ALA A 17 32.26 -7.08 2.91
C ALA A 17 30.91 -7.65 3.36
N ALA A 18 30.85 -8.27 4.55
CA ALA A 18 29.60 -8.79 5.10
C ALA A 18 28.61 -7.67 5.50
N ALA A 19 29.12 -6.55 6.01
CA ALA A 19 28.31 -5.40 6.38
C ALA A 19 27.64 -4.74 5.17
N LEU A 20 28.32 -4.68 4.01
CA LEU A 20 27.75 -4.12 2.78
C LEU A 20 26.60 -4.95 2.23
N VAL A 21 26.77 -6.28 2.17
CA VAL A 21 25.72 -7.19 1.67
C VAL A 21 24.49 -7.17 2.58
N THR A 22 24.68 -7.24 3.90
CA THR A 22 23.58 -7.16 4.85
C THR A 22 22.90 -5.80 4.85
N GLY A 23 23.65 -4.71 4.72
CA GLY A 23 23.11 -3.36 4.58
C GLY A 23 22.25 -3.21 3.32
N MET A 24 22.72 -3.72 2.17
CA MET A 24 21.98 -3.66 0.92
C MET A 24 20.64 -4.41 0.98
N ASN A 25 20.62 -5.61 1.57
CA ASN A 25 19.38 -6.36 1.74
C ASN A 25 18.37 -5.59 2.59
N ARG A 26 18.82 -4.93 3.68
CA ARG A 26 17.95 -4.10 4.52
C ARG A 26 17.40 -2.87 3.79
N PHE A 27 18.17 -2.28 2.88
CA PHE A 27 17.67 -1.17 2.07
C PHE A 27 16.58 -1.61 1.10
N THR A 28 16.72 -2.79 0.48
CA THR A 28 15.67 -3.35 -0.39
C THR A 28 14.40 -3.69 0.39
N GLU A 29 14.54 -4.39 1.52
CA GLU A 29 13.40 -4.73 2.40
C GLU A 29 12.67 -3.47 2.90
N GLN A 30 13.42 -2.42 3.23
CA GLN A 30 12.83 -1.15 3.68
C GLN A 30 12.11 -0.41 2.55
N ALA A 31 12.62 -0.47 1.31
CA ALA A 31 11.95 0.10 0.15
C ALA A 31 10.61 -0.62 -0.11
N GLU A 32 10.60 -1.96 -0.09
CA GLU A 32 9.38 -2.76 -0.25
C GLU A 32 8.36 -2.47 0.87
N SER A 33 8.80 -2.36 2.12
CA SER A 33 7.92 -2.00 3.23
C SER A 33 7.31 -0.61 3.07
N ALA A 34 8.08 0.37 2.59
CA ALA A 34 7.60 1.73 2.36
C ALA A 34 6.54 1.80 1.25
N GLU A 35 6.71 1.01 0.18
CA GLU A 35 5.71 0.89 -0.89
C GLU A 35 4.41 0.27 -0.38
N LYS A 36 4.50 -0.78 0.45
CA LYS A 36 3.34 -1.41 1.10
C LYS A 36 2.59 -0.42 1.99
N ASP A 37 3.29 0.35 2.81
CA ASP A 37 2.68 1.36 3.69
C ASP A 37 2.00 2.49 2.89
N GLN A 38 2.60 2.91 1.77
CA GLN A 38 1.99 3.92 0.90
C GLN A 38 0.69 3.43 0.26
N ILE A 39 0.65 2.18 -0.19
CA ILE A 39 -0.59 1.58 -0.72
C ILE A 39 -1.64 1.42 0.38
N LEU A 40 -1.25 1.00 1.59
CA LEU A 40 -2.16 0.95 2.74
C LEU A 40 -2.79 2.31 3.01
N LEU A 41 -1.98 3.37 3.12
CA LEU A 41 -2.48 4.73 3.35
C LEU A 41 -3.43 5.17 2.23
N THR A 42 -3.10 4.83 0.99
CA THR A 42 -3.91 5.15 -0.19
C THR A 42 -5.28 4.46 -0.16
N VAL A 43 -5.31 3.16 0.17
CA VAL A 43 -6.54 2.38 0.29
C VAL A 43 -7.41 2.87 1.46
N VAL A 44 -6.82 3.20 2.61
CA VAL A 44 -7.55 3.77 3.75
C VAL A 44 -8.09 5.17 3.42
N ASN A 45 -7.30 6.02 2.75
CA ASN A 45 -7.78 7.33 2.30
C ASN A 45 -8.95 7.19 1.32
N LEU A 46 -8.87 6.22 0.41
CA LEU A 46 -9.96 5.90 -0.50
C LEU A 46 -11.21 5.38 0.24
N ALA A 47 -11.05 4.51 1.24
CA ALA A 47 -12.15 4.01 2.06
C ALA A 47 -12.89 5.15 2.78
N THR A 48 -12.15 6.06 3.41
CA THR A 48 -12.74 7.24 4.08
C THR A 48 -13.45 8.17 3.11
N ARG A 49 -12.90 8.39 1.90
CA ARG A 49 -13.60 9.13 0.83
C ARG A 49 -14.85 8.42 0.34
N ALA A 50 -14.82 7.09 0.23
CA ALA A 50 -16.00 6.31 -0.14
C ALA A 50 -17.12 6.47 0.90
N GLN A 51 -16.79 6.42 2.19
CA GLN A 51 -17.77 6.69 3.25
C GLN A 51 -18.33 8.12 3.18
N ALA A 52 -17.46 9.12 2.97
CA ALA A 52 -17.92 10.49 2.78
C ALA A 52 -18.85 10.64 1.56
N TRP A 53 -18.57 9.92 0.47
CA TRP A 53 -19.43 9.88 -0.72
C TRP A 53 -20.79 9.24 -0.41
N TYR A 54 -20.84 8.15 0.36
CA TYR A 54 -22.08 7.50 0.78
C TYR A 54 -23.02 8.44 1.55
N HIS A 55 -22.46 9.22 2.49
CA HIS A 55 -23.23 10.17 3.31
C HIS A 55 -23.63 11.44 2.56
N THR A 56 -22.95 11.76 1.47
CA THR A 56 -23.27 12.94 0.65
C THR A 56 -24.54 12.66 -0.18
N PRO A 57 -25.57 13.52 -0.13
CA PRO A 57 -26.79 13.31 -0.90
C PRO A 57 -26.53 13.47 -2.41
N ALA A 58 -27.31 12.75 -3.23
CA ALA A 58 -27.13 12.73 -4.68
C ALA A 58 -27.21 14.11 -5.34
N VAL A 59 -27.98 15.04 -4.76
CA VAL A 59 -28.09 16.43 -5.24
C VAL A 59 -26.79 17.24 -5.12
N LEU A 60 -25.84 16.78 -4.31
CA LEU A 60 -24.50 17.38 -4.14
C LEU A 60 -23.40 16.55 -4.83
N GLY A 61 -23.77 15.57 -5.67
CA GLY A 61 -22.82 14.69 -6.37
C GLY A 61 -22.34 13.48 -5.55
N GLY A 62 -23.01 13.18 -4.43
CA GLY A 62 -22.73 12.00 -3.58
C GLY A 62 -23.49 10.73 -3.98
N GLY A 63 -23.37 9.70 -3.14
CA GLY A 63 -23.97 8.37 -3.34
C GLY A 63 -25.40 8.22 -2.86
N GLY A 64 -25.93 9.21 -2.12
CA GLY A 64 -27.33 9.17 -1.67
C GLY A 64 -27.67 7.93 -0.85
N ARG A 65 -26.74 7.47 0.00
CA ARG A 65 -26.83 6.24 0.80
C ARG A 65 -26.75 4.93 0.00
N SER A 66 -26.14 4.94 -1.18
CA SER A 66 -25.79 3.73 -1.93
C SER A 66 -24.35 3.79 -2.42
N PHE A 67 -23.65 2.64 -2.48
CA PHE A 67 -22.36 2.48 -3.18
C PHE A 67 -22.48 1.97 -4.62
N ASP A 68 -23.69 1.72 -5.14
CA ASP A 68 -23.89 1.12 -6.48
C ASP A 68 -23.18 1.89 -7.60
N ASP A 69 -23.27 3.22 -7.54
CA ASP A 69 -22.77 4.11 -8.57
C ASP A 69 -21.40 4.72 -8.20
N PHE A 70 -20.69 4.08 -7.26
CA PHE A 70 -19.36 4.49 -6.83
C PHE A 70 -18.32 4.16 -7.91
N SER A 71 -17.56 5.17 -8.32
CA SER A 71 -16.43 5.02 -9.25
C SER A 71 -15.29 5.95 -8.88
N PHE A 72 -14.07 5.56 -9.26
CA PHE A 72 -12.87 6.38 -9.07
C PHE A 72 -12.96 7.76 -9.73
N GLU A 73 -13.66 7.84 -10.86
CA GLU A 73 -13.85 9.09 -11.62
C GLU A 73 -14.63 10.13 -10.79
N LYS A 74 -15.66 9.69 -10.07
CA LYS A 74 -16.54 10.58 -9.28
C LYS A 74 -15.89 11.17 -8.04
N ILE A 75 -14.86 10.49 -7.53
CA ILE A 75 -14.07 10.97 -6.40
C ILE A 75 -12.71 11.53 -6.84
N HIS A 76 -12.51 11.71 -8.16
CA HIS A 76 -11.27 12.16 -8.77
C HIS A 76 -10.03 11.42 -8.26
N PHE A 77 -10.18 10.11 -8.07
CA PHE A 77 -9.11 9.25 -7.58
C PHE A 77 -8.44 8.55 -8.76
N LYS A 78 -7.10 8.51 -8.76
CA LYS A 78 -6.34 7.76 -9.75
C LYS A 78 -6.09 6.35 -9.21
N PRO A 79 -6.63 5.29 -9.85
CA PRO A 79 -6.48 3.93 -9.38
C PRO A 79 -5.07 3.36 -9.54
N HIS A 80 -4.19 4.05 -10.27
CA HIS A 80 -2.80 3.67 -10.48
C HIS A 80 -1.90 4.84 -10.10
N ASP A 81 -1.00 4.63 -9.14
CA ASP A 81 -0.05 5.64 -8.66
C ASP A 81 1.41 5.24 -8.92
N GLY A 82 1.66 4.53 -10.03
CA GLY A 82 3.00 4.04 -10.40
C GLY A 82 3.57 2.92 -9.53
N LEU A 83 3.15 2.82 -8.26
CA LEU A 83 3.61 1.85 -7.26
C LEU A 83 2.69 0.63 -7.11
N GLY A 84 1.43 0.76 -7.53
CA GLY A 84 0.42 -0.27 -7.33
C GLY A 84 -0.88 0.07 -8.03
N THR A 85 -1.81 -0.90 -8.00
CA THR A 85 -3.14 -0.77 -8.57
C THR A 85 -4.18 -0.95 -7.49
N VAL A 86 -5.14 -0.04 -7.43
CA VAL A 86 -6.31 -0.13 -6.58
C VAL A 86 -7.51 -0.49 -7.44
N THR A 87 -8.18 -1.57 -7.09
CA THR A 87 -9.37 -2.07 -7.79
C THR A 87 -10.60 -2.01 -6.88
N LEU A 88 -11.77 -1.82 -7.50
CA LEU A 88 -13.05 -1.86 -6.83
C LEU A 88 -13.72 -3.18 -7.19
N THR A 89 -14.08 -3.96 -6.19
CA THR A 89 -14.87 -5.18 -6.35
C THR A 89 -16.09 -5.12 -5.43
N ASN A 90 -17.07 -5.98 -5.68
CA ASN A 90 -18.27 -6.12 -4.85
C ASN A 90 -18.95 -4.78 -4.48
N ARG A 91 -19.44 -4.05 -5.50
CA ARG A 91 -20.24 -2.83 -5.30
C ARG A 91 -21.67 -3.24 -4.98
N MET A 92 -22.03 -3.15 -3.71
CA MET A 92 -23.39 -3.36 -3.21
C MET A 92 -23.90 -2.06 -2.59
N PRO A 93 -25.22 -1.86 -2.43
CA PRO A 93 -25.75 -0.63 -1.86
C PRO A 93 -25.14 -0.22 -0.51
N HIS A 94 -24.71 -1.18 0.32
CA HIS A 94 -24.15 -0.94 1.65
C HIS A 94 -22.75 -1.54 1.86
N SER A 95 -22.11 -2.08 0.84
CA SER A 95 -20.74 -2.60 0.96
C SER A 95 -19.96 -2.29 -0.31
N LEU A 96 -18.72 -1.86 -0.15
CA LEU A 96 -17.79 -1.61 -1.22
C LEU A 96 -16.44 -2.25 -0.88
N ARG A 97 -15.96 -3.17 -1.72
CA ARG A 97 -14.63 -3.77 -1.52
C ARG A 97 -13.58 -3.03 -2.35
N VAL A 98 -12.57 -2.51 -1.67
CA VAL A 98 -11.42 -1.82 -2.23
C VAL A 98 -10.21 -2.73 -2.05
N THR A 99 -9.57 -3.12 -3.14
CA THR A 99 -8.37 -3.97 -3.10
C THR A 99 -7.17 -3.19 -3.63
N GLY A 100 -6.14 -2.99 -2.83
CA GLY A 100 -4.85 -2.45 -3.27
C GLY A 100 -3.82 -3.56 -3.46
N ALA A 101 -3.18 -3.59 -4.62
CA ALA A 101 -2.07 -4.49 -4.93
C ALA A 101 -0.82 -3.67 -5.24
N VAL A 102 0.32 -4.08 -4.69
CA VAL A 102 1.63 -3.47 -4.98
C VAL A 102 2.18 -4.08 -6.26
N HIS A 103 2.88 -3.29 -7.08
CA HIS A 103 3.41 -3.78 -8.36
C HIS A 103 4.69 -4.61 -8.20
N THR A 104 5.43 -4.39 -7.12
CA THR A 104 6.69 -5.07 -6.80
C THR A 104 6.49 -6.43 -6.13
N ASP A 105 5.33 -6.68 -5.51
CA ASP A 105 4.98 -7.92 -4.83
C ASP A 105 3.56 -8.35 -5.22
N THR A 106 3.44 -9.37 -6.08
CA THR A 106 2.14 -9.80 -6.65
C THR A 106 1.34 -10.65 -5.65
N ASP A 107 1.98 -11.21 -4.64
CA ASP A 107 1.34 -12.06 -3.63
C ASP A 107 0.74 -11.22 -2.49
N TRP A 108 1.19 -9.97 -2.33
CA TRP A 108 0.70 -9.07 -1.30
C TRP A 108 -0.42 -8.16 -1.81
N SER A 109 -1.61 -8.32 -1.24
CA SER A 109 -2.75 -7.44 -1.52
C SER A 109 -3.47 -7.05 -0.22
N ILE A 110 -3.84 -5.79 -0.09
CA ILE A 110 -4.71 -5.34 1.00
C ILE A 110 -6.13 -5.24 0.48
N VAL A 111 -7.06 -5.81 1.22
CA VAL A 111 -8.49 -5.73 0.95
C VAL A 111 -9.15 -4.93 2.07
N VAL A 112 -9.79 -3.82 1.72
CA VAL A 112 -10.62 -3.04 2.63
C VAL A 112 -12.08 -3.14 2.20
N GLU A 113 -12.92 -3.71 3.04
CA GLU A 113 -14.37 -3.69 2.84
C GLU A 113 -14.97 -2.49 3.58
N VAL A 114 -15.63 -1.61 2.84
CA VAL A 114 -16.15 -0.34 3.33
C VAL A 114 -17.66 -0.45 3.49
N TYR A 115 -18.12 -0.24 4.72
CA TYR A 115 -19.52 -0.12 5.11
C TYR A 115 -19.87 1.36 5.40
N PRO A 116 -21.16 1.71 5.53
CA PRO A 116 -21.60 3.08 5.80
C PRO A 116 -21.06 3.68 7.10
N ASP A 117 -20.78 2.83 8.07
CA ASP A 117 -20.46 3.16 9.46
C ASP A 117 -19.12 2.57 9.93
N SER A 118 -18.53 1.65 9.16
CA SER A 118 -17.28 0.96 9.49
C SER A 118 -16.51 0.58 8.22
N PHE A 119 -15.24 0.21 8.37
CA PHE A 119 -14.49 -0.44 7.31
C PHE A 119 -13.64 -1.55 7.94
N ASP A 120 -13.59 -2.70 7.29
CA ASP A 120 -12.80 -3.85 7.73
C ASP A 120 -11.56 -3.98 6.83
N VAL A 121 -10.41 -4.25 7.44
CA VAL A 121 -9.12 -4.35 6.74
C VAL A 121 -8.63 -5.79 6.85
N SER A 122 -8.58 -6.47 5.72
CA SER A 122 -8.03 -7.81 5.57
C SER A 122 -6.72 -7.75 4.76
N HIS A 123 -5.75 -8.56 5.18
CA HIS A 123 -4.44 -8.76 4.53
C HIS A 123 -4.41 -10.14 3.88
#